data_AF-A0A1F9ECU0-F1
#
_entry.id   AF-A0A1F9ECU0-F1
#
_cell.length_a   1.000
_cell.length_b   1.000
_cell.length_c   1.000
_cell.angle_alpha   90.00
_cell.angle_beta   90.00
_cell.angle_gamma   90.00
#
_symmetry.space_group_name_H-M   'P 1'
#
loop_
_entity.id
_entity.type
_entity.pdbx_description
1 polymer ?
#
loop_
_entity_poly.entity_id
_entity_poly.type
_entity_poly.pdbx_seq_one_letter_code
_entity_poly.pdbx_strand_id
1 'polypeptide(L)'
;MPQWKYQITIHELPEPKAEKETRTIKCDQSGLCFVHDAFHGGIEWLEDLFHEKGKEGWELVQCGFHNRELLCIWKKRWGAREKG
;
A
#
# COMPACT_ATOMS: atom_id res chain seq x y z
N MET A 1 -30.60 4.75 -0.23
CA MET A 1 -29.15 4.99 0.02
C MET A 1 -28.37 3.80 -0.54
N PRO A 2 -27.20 3.99 -1.15
CA PRO A 2 -26.38 2.87 -1.62
C PRO A 2 -25.91 2.03 -0.42
N GLN A 3 -26.05 0.71 -0.53
CA GLN A 3 -25.51 -0.25 0.42
C GLN A 3 -24.04 -0.54 0.07
N TRP A 4 -23.18 -0.66 1.08
CA TRP A 4 -21.74 -0.86 0.92
C TRP A 4 -21.28 -2.10 1.70
N LYS A 5 -20.39 -2.87 1.09
CA LYS A 5 -19.57 -3.89 1.75
C LYS A 5 -18.25 -3.26 2.15
N TYR A 6 -17.75 -3.59 3.33
CA TYR A 6 -16.41 -3.21 3.77
C TYR A 6 -15.56 -4.45 4.01
N GLN A 7 -14.27 -4.35 3.74
CA GLN A 7 -13.30 -5.39 4.02
C GLN A 7 -12.03 -4.76 4.59
N ILE A 8 -11.43 -5.42 5.59
CA ILE A 8 -10.12 -5.06 6.12
C ILE A 8 -9.15 -6.17 5.72
N THR A 9 -7.99 -5.80 5.19
CA THR A 9 -6.92 -6.74 4.85
C THR A 9 -5.61 -6.26 5.46
N ILE A 10 -4.79 -7.19 5.92
CA ILE A 10 -3.44 -6.92 6.43
C ILE A 10 -2.47 -7.67 5.54
N HIS A 11 -1.41 -7.00 5.10
CA HIS A 11 -0.41 -7.56 4.20
C HIS A 11 0.99 -7.30 4.75
N GLU A 12 1.81 -8.34 4.84
CA GLU A 12 3.22 -8.19 5.16
C GLU A 12 3.95 -7.60 3.95
N LEU A 13 4.80 -6.60 4.18
CA LEU A 13 5.58 -6.01 3.09
C LEU A 13 6.64 -7.03 2.63
N PRO A 14 6.79 -7.22 1.30
CA PRO A 14 7.80 -8.11 0.75
C PRO A 14 9.20 -7.73 1.25
N GLU A 15 10.09 -8.70 1.38
CA GLU A 15 11.46 -8.40 1.76
C GLU A 15 12.12 -7.50 0.70
N PRO A 16 12.80 -6.42 1.12
CA PRO A 16 13.50 -5.57 0.17
C PRO A 16 14.54 -6.41 -0.57
N LYS A 17 14.46 -6.41 -1.91
CA LYS A 17 15.42 -7.10 -2.78
C LYS A 17 16.80 -6.43 -2.81
N ALA A 18 16.90 -5.20 -2.31
CA ALA A 18 18.20 -4.56 -2.13
C ALA A 18 18.96 -5.29 -1.03
N GLU A 19 20.22 -5.64 -1.31
CA GLU A 19 21.21 -5.89 -0.26
C GLU A 19 21.08 -4.82 0.82
N LYS A 20 21.46 -5.12 2.07
CA LYS A 20 21.49 -4.18 3.19
C LYS A 20 22.36 -2.95 2.86
N GLU A 21 21.92 -2.08 1.97
CA GLU A 21 22.49 -0.78 1.74
C GLU A 21 22.19 -0.01 3.02
N THR A 22 23.29 0.29 3.69
CA THR A 22 23.33 1.07 4.91
C THR A 22 22.41 2.26 4.78
N ARG A 23 21.44 2.38 5.69
CA ARG A 23 20.49 3.50 5.73
C ARG A 23 21.20 4.82 5.51
N THR A 24 21.06 5.40 4.34
CA THR A 24 21.79 6.61 3.99
C THR A 24 20.91 7.80 4.30
N ILE A 25 21.09 8.36 5.50
CA ILE A 25 20.50 9.64 5.87
C ILE A 25 21.36 10.72 5.24
N LYS A 26 20.83 11.43 4.23
CA LYS A 26 21.50 12.57 3.63
C LYS A 26 20.81 13.84 4.11
N CYS A 27 21.50 14.60 4.95
CA CYS A 27 21.02 15.92 5.36
C CYS A 27 21.62 17.00 4.46
N ASP A 28 20.80 17.96 4.06
CA ASP A 28 21.28 19.15 3.38
C ASP A 28 21.90 20.14 4.39
N GLN A 29 22.54 21.19 3.87
CA GLN A 29 23.20 22.21 4.71
C GLN A 29 22.22 23.08 5.51
N SER A 30 20.92 22.99 5.25
CA SER A 30 19.86 23.68 6.01
C SER A 30 19.34 22.85 7.19
N GLY A 31 19.81 21.60 7.33
CA GLY A 31 19.38 20.69 8.39
C GLY A 31 18.16 19.85 8.02
N LEU A 32 17.70 19.86 6.76
CA LEU A 32 16.65 18.95 6.30
C LEU A 32 17.28 17.60 5.95
N CYS A 33 16.83 16.55 6.61
CA CYS A 33 17.31 15.20 6.37
C CYS A 33 16.34 14.43 5.50
N PHE A 34 16.82 13.98 4.33
CA PHE A 34 16.12 13.05 3.47
C PHE A 34 16.58 11.63 3.78
N VAL A 35 15.63 10.77 4.14
CA VAL A 35 15.86 9.34 4.26
C VAL A 35 15.79 8.76 2.85
N HIS A 36 16.94 8.52 2.23
CA HIS A 36 17.03 7.76 0.99
C HIS A 36 16.88 6.26 1.29
N ASP A 37 15.69 5.87 1.73
CA ASP A 37 15.24 4.48 1.87
C ASP A 37 13.72 4.42 1.74
N ALA A 38 13.15 5.25 0.85
CA ALA A 38 11.75 5.12 0.47
C ALA A 38 11.59 3.82 -0.33
N PHE A 39 11.54 2.69 0.37
CA PHE A 39 11.14 1.35 -0.05
C PHE A 39 11.17 1.14 -1.58
N HIS A 40 12.35 1.04 -2.18
CA HIS A 40 12.48 0.88 -3.64
C HIS A 40 11.96 -0.49 -4.12
N GLY A 41 11.97 -1.50 -3.24
CA GLY A 41 11.40 -2.81 -3.51
C GLY A 41 10.04 -2.98 -2.84
N GLY A 42 8.96 -2.67 -3.55
CA GLY A 42 7.60 -2.93 -3.06
C GLY A 42 6.50 -2.03 -3.60
N ILE A 43 6.84 -0.96 -4.32
CA ILE A 43 5.84 -0.13 -5.01
C ILE A 43 5.10 -0.95 -6.07
N GLU A 44 5.80 -1.77 -6.87
CA GLU A 44 5.18 -2.66 -7.85
C GLU A 44 4.21 -3.65 -7.19
N TRP A 45 4.61 -4.26 -6.06
CA TRP A 45 3.76 -5.17 -5.29
C TRP A 45 2.51 -4.46 -4.73
N LEU A 46 2.66 -3.22 -4.26
CA LEU A 46 1.55 -2.37 -3.80
C LEU A 46 0.60 -2.03 -4.96
N GLU A 47 1.14 -1.68 -6.13
CA GLU A 47 0.36 -1.42 -7.34
C GLU A 47 -0.43 -2.66 -7.76
N ASP A 48 0.21 -3.83 -7.81
CA ASP A 48 -0.43 -5.10 -8.15
C ASP A 48 -1.58 -5.43 -7.19
N LEU A 49 -1.33 -5.34 -5.87
CA LEU A 49 -2.34 -5.56 -4.84
C LEU A 49 -3.55 -4.65 -5.04
N PHE A 50 -3.33 -3.36 -5.32
CA PHE A 50 -4.40 -2.40 -5.51
C PHE A 50 -5.14 -2.63 -6.83
N HIS A 51 -4.42 -3.02 -7.88
CA HIS A 51 -5.01 -3.33 -9.17
C HIS A 51 -5.93 -4.55 -9.11
N GLU A 52 -5.50 -5.62 -8.45
CA GLU A 52 -6.30 -6.83 -8.27
C GLU A 52 -7.60 -6.53 -7.50
N LYS A 53 -7.49 -5.79 -6.39
CA LYS A 53 -8.67 -5.34 -5.63
C LYS A 53 -9.57 -4.41 -6.44
N GLY A 54 -8.99 -3.53 -7.25
CA GLY A 54 -9.73 -2.67 -8.16
C GLY A 54 -10.51 -3.44 -9.23
N LYS A 55 -9.93 -4.51 -9.81
CA LYS A 55 -10.60 -5.39 -10.78
C LYS A 55 -11.83 -6.09 -10.17
N GLU A 56 -11.75 -6.44 -8.89
CA GLU A 56 -12.89 -6.97 -8.13
C GLU A 56 -13.94 -5.88 -7.79
N GLY A 57 -13.69 -4.60 -8.10
CA GLY A 57 -14.59 -3.48 -7.81
C GLY A 57 -14.49 -2.95 -6.38
N TRP A 58 -13.40 -3.23 -5.67
CA TRP A 58 -13.10 -2.59 -4.39
C TRP A 58 -12.46 -1.23 -4.60
N GLU A 59 -12.83 -0.28 -3.74
CA GLU A 59 -12.24 1.04 -3.63
C GLU A 59 -11.47 1.11 -2.30
N LEU A 60 -10.23 1.60 -2.36
CA LEU A 60 -9.42 1.83 -1.16
C LEU A 60 -9.95 3.06 -0.41
N VAL A 61 -10.24 2.90 0.87
CA VAL A 61 -10.72 3.97 1.77
C VAL A 61 -9.58 4.52 2.61
N GLN A 62 -8.77 3.62 3.17
CA GLN A 62 -7.65 3.99 4.02
C GLN A 62 -6.55 2.93 3.92
N CYS A 63 -5.31 3.39 3.98
CA CYS A 63 -4.12 2.56 4.05
C CYS A 63 -3.25 3.07 5.21
N GLY A 64 -2.78 2.16 6.06
CA GLY A 64 -1.93 2.45 7.20
C GLY A 64 -0.76 1.48 7.26
N PHE A 65 0.41 1.98 7.61
CA PHE A 65 1.62 1.19 7.76
C PHE A 65 2.03 1.11 9.22
N HIS A 66 2.27 -0.09 9.73
CA HIS A 66 2.80 -0.32 11.06
C HIS A 66 3.61 -1.62 11.09
N ASN A 67 4.80 -1.62 11.70
CA ASN A 67 5.63 -2.82 11.89
C ASN A 67 5.82 -3.72 10.66
N ARG A 68 6.05 -3.13 9.47
CA ARG A 68 6.17 -3.87 8.19
C ARG A 68 4.90 -4.60 7.74
N GLU A 69 3.76 -4.22 8.30
CA GLU A 69 2.44 -4.62 7.85
C GLU A 69 1.71 -3.42 7.25
N LEU A 70 0.93 -3.69 6.21
CA LEU A 70 0.06 -2.75 5.55
C LEU A 70 -1.39 -3.12 5.85
N LEU A 71 -2.08 -2.28 6.59
CA LEU A 71 -3.51 -2.39 6.82
C LEU A 71 -4.25 -1.56 5.77
N CYS A 72 -5.13 -2.22 5.03
CA CYS A 72 -5.99 -1.58 4.04
C CYS A 72 -7.46 -1.79 4.40
N ILE A 73 -8.23 -0.70 4.34
CA ILE A 73 -9.69 -0.68 4.48
C ILE A 73 -10.28 -0.43 3.11
N TRP A 74 -11.16 -1.33 2.68
CA TRP A 74 -11.80 -1.33 1.37
C TRP A 74 -13.29 -1.15 1.49
N LYS A 75 -13.90 -0.56 0.47
CA LYS A 75 -15.35 -0.55 0.28
C LYS A 75 -15.71 -1.03 -1.12
N LYS A 76 -16.83 -1.73 -1.26
CA LYS A 76 -17.41 -2.13 -2.55
C LYS A 76 -18.90 -1.92 -2.50
N ARG A 77 -19.48 -1.41 -3.58
CA ARG A 77 -20.94 -1.20 -3.64
C ARG A 77 -21.66 -2.54 -3.64
N TRP A 78 -22.61 -2.73 -2.73
CA TRP A 78 -23.44 -3.93 -2.69
C TRP A 78 -24.31 -4.00 -3.95
N GLY A 79 -24.27 -5.13 -4.66
CA GLY A 79 -25.01 -5.32 -5.92
C GLY A 79 -24.38 -4.69 -7.17
N ALA A 80 -23.13 -4.21 -7.10
CA ALA A 80 -22.38 -3.89 -8.31
C ALA A 80 -22.16 -5.18 -9.12
N ARG A 81 -22.83 -5.27 -10.28
CA ARG A 81 -22.70 -6.36 -11.26
C ARG A 81 -21.22 -6.64 -11.53
N GLU A 82 -20.79 -7.89 -11.37
CA GLU A 82 -19.51 -8.37 -11.89
C GLU A 82 -19.57 -8.26 -13.41
N LYS A 83 -18.76 -7.36 -13.99
CA LYS A 83 -18.56 -7.35 -15.43
C LYS A 83 -17.59 -8.49 -15.72
N GLY A 84 -18.15 -9.60 -16.22
CA GLY A 84 -17.38 -10.72 -16.77
C GLY A 84 -16.61 -10.34 -18.01
#